data_AF-A0A367Z0X9-F1
#
_entry.id   AF-A0A367Z0X9-F1
#
_cell.length_a   1.000
_cell.length_b   1.000
_cell.length_c   1.000
_cell.angle_alpha   90.00
_cell.angle_beta   90.00
_cell.angle_gamma   90.00
#
_symmetry.space_group_name_H-M   'P 1'
#
loop_
_entity.id
_entity.type
_entity.pdbx_description
1 polymer ?
#
loop_
_entity_poly.entity_id
_entity_poly.type
_entity_poly.pdbx_seq_one_letter_code
_entity_poly.pdbx_strand_id
1 'polypeptide(L)'
;MSCIRFSTDAMREQLRSVPAELREAPVVTGAAAPPVTESKIRRLRLLAGDPDPQIRASAASSHHAPADLLAQLARDAEVGVRTWVARNQAAPADVLRVLAGDAEDSVRAWVAYNGSTPSELVAALGEDPSATVRSIVAWRASV
;
A
#
# COMPACT_ATOMS: atom_id res chain seq x y z
N MET A 1 11.72 7.91 11.99
CA MET A 1 13.16 8.12 12.24
C MET A 1 13.86 8.11 10.89
N SER A 2 14.26 9.29 10.41
CA SER A 2 14.85 9.49 9.09
C SER A 2 16.28 8.95 9.07
N CYS A 3 16.54 7.93 8.26
CA CYS A 3 17.85 7.36 8.03
C CYS A 3 18.69 8.28 7.14
N ILE A 4 19.18 9.39 7.69
CA ILE A 4 20.24 10.18 7.08
C ILE A 4 21.56 9.45 7.35
N ARG A 5 22.13 8.85 6.31
CA ARG A 5 23.38 8.07 6.31
C ARG A 5 24.56 8.94 6.78
N PHE A 6 25.25 8.51 7.84
CA PHE A 6 26.64 8.91 8.06
C PHE A 6 27.52 8.16 7.06
N SER A 7 27.93 8.83 5.98
CA SER A 7 28.97 8.28 5.10
C SER A 7 30.32 8.37 5.82
N THR A 8 30.87 7.22 6.21
CA THR A 8 32.22 7.12 6.79
C THR A 8 33.28 7.66 5.83
N ASP A 9 34.45 8.03 6.33
CA ASP A 9 35.55 8.54 5.49
C ASP A 9 35.96 7.52 4.42
N ALA A 10 36.01 6.24 4.78
CA ALA A 10 36.25 5.14 3.83
C ALA A 10 35.20 5.08 2.72
N MET A 11 33.91 5.29 3.05
CA MET A 11 32.84 5.30 2.06
C MET A 11 32.87 6.57 1.19
N ARG A 12 33.35 7.71 1.72
CA ARG A 12 33.64 8.92 0.94
C ARG A 12 34.82 8.74 -0.01
N GLU A 13 35.87 8.03 0.42
CA GLU A 13 37.02 7.66 -0.41
C GLU A 13 36.60 6.76 -1.57
N GLN A 14 35.78 5.74 -1.29
CA GLN A 14 35.22 4.85 -2.31
C GLN A 14 34.32 5.60 -3.31
N LEU A 15 33.53 6.59 -2.87
CA LEU A 15 32.76 7.42 -3.80
C LEU A 15 33.65 8.32 -4.66
N ARG A 16 34.82 8.74 -4.15
CA ARG A 16 35.80 9.51 -4.92
C ARG A 16 36.50 8.67 -5.98
N SER A 17 36.70 7.37 -5.74
CA SER A 17 37.31 6.44 -6.70
C SER A 17 36.34 5.91 -7.77
N VAL A 18 35.04 6.28 -7.71
CA VAL A 18 34.09 5.97 -8.79
C VAL A 18 34.52 6.72 -10.07
N PRO A 19 34.71 6.00 -11.20
CA PRO A 19 35.04 6.59 -12.49
C PRO A 19 34.10 7.74 -12.85
N ALA A 20 34.63 8.83 -13.40
CA ALA A 20 33.84 10.02 -13.78
C ALA A 20 32.65 9.66 -14.69
N GLU A 21 32.82 8.63 -15.52
CA GLU A 21 31.82 8.05 -16.44
C GLU A 21 30.54 7.57 -15.74
N LEU A 22 30.65 7.08 -14.50
CA LEU A 22 29.50 6.66 -13.67
C LEU A 22 28.89 7.82 -12.87
N ARG A 23 29.62 8.93 -12.72
CA ARG A 23 29.13 10.18 -12.10
C ARG A 23 28.36 11.03 -13.09
N GLU A 24 28.75 10.97 -14.36
CA GLU A 24 28.10 11.62 -15.50
C GLU A 24 27.14 10.69 -16.24
N ALA A 25 26.75 9.56 -15.63
CA ALA A 25 25.71 8.71 -16.20
C ALA A 25 24.49 9.60 -16.50
N PRO A 26 24.01 9.63 -17.76
CA PRO A 26 22.88 10.47 -18.11
C PRO A 26 21.74 10.12 -17.17
N VAL A 27 21.08 11.13 -16.58
CA VAL A 27 19.85 10.89 -15.82
C VAL A 27 18.92 10.15 -16.75
N VAL A 28 18.74 8.85 -16.52
CA VAL A 28 17.91 8.02 -17.37
C VAL A 28 16.47 8.37 -17.02
N THR A 29 15.96 9.45 -17.62
CA THR A 29 14.61 9.98 -17.42
C THR A 29 13.51 9.07 -17.97
N GLY A 30 13.87 7.88 -18.47
CA GLY A 30 12.96 6.93 -19.10
C GLY A 30 13.20 5.46 -18.78
N ALA A 31 14.05 5.10 -17.81
CA ALA A 31 14.15 3.70 -17.38
C ALA A 31 12.89 3.37 -16.58
N ALA A 32 11.89 2.81 -17.26
CA ALA A 32 10.73 2.23 -16.62
C ALA A 32 11.21 1.31 -15.47
N ALA A 33 10.54 1.39 -14.32
CA ALA A 33 10.81 0.49 -13.22
C ALA A 33 10.84 -0.95 -13.73
N PRO A 34 11.76 -1.81 -13.23
CA PRO A 34 11.85 -3.18 -13.69
C PRO A 34 10.46 -3.83 -13.59
N PRO A 35 10.05 -4.62 -14.61
CA PRO A 35 8.72 -5.17 -14.65
C PRO A 35 8.47 -6.05 -13.42
N VAL A 36 7.20 -6.12 -13.00
CA VAL A 36 6.80 -7.07 -11.96
C VAL A 36 7.00 -8.48 -12.50
N THR A 37 7.94 -9.20 -11.90
CA THR A 37 8.26 -10.57 -12.29
C THR A 37 7.41 -11.59 -11.54
N GLU A 38 7.24 -12.78 -12.10
CA GLU A 38 6.55 -13.89 -11.44
C GLU A 38 7.19 -14.22 -10.07
N SER A 39 8.51 -14.14 -9.97
CA SER A 39 9.22 -14.33 -8.70
C SER A 39 8.78 -13.34 -7.61
N LYS A 40 8.44 -12.11 -7.99
CA LYS A 40 7.92 -11.10 -7.05
C LYS A 40 6.49 -11.45 -6.61
N ILE A 41 5.63 -11.84 -7.54
CA ILE A 41 4.26 -12.27 -7.24
C ILE A 41 4.27 -13.51 -6.33
N ARG A 42 5.11 -14.50 -6.63
CA ARG A 42 5.31 -15.69 -5.80
C ARG A 42 5.73 -15.32 -4.38
N ARG A 43 6.65 -14.37 -4.23
CA ARG A 43 7.08 -13.90 -2.90
C ARG A 43 5.92 -13.25 -2.14
N LEU A 44 5.11 -12.40 -2.78
CA LEU A 44 3.95 -11.78 -2.14
C LEU A 44 2.96 -12.83 -1.64
N ARG A 45 2.72 -13.89 -2.41
CA ARG A 45 1.87 -15.02 -1.99
C ARG A 45 2.44 -15.77 -0.78
N LEU A 46 3.75 -15.96 -0.71
CA LEU A 46 4.39 -16.56 0.48
C LEU A 46 4.21 -15.71 1.72
N LEU A 47 4.44 -14.39 1.62
CA LEU A 47 4.29 -13.46 2.74
C LEU A 47 2.83 -13.37 3.22
N ALA A 48 1.87 -13.46 2.31
CA ALA A 48 0.45 -13.48 2.63
C ALA A 48 -0.01 -14.74 3.39
N GLY A 49 0.78 -15.81 3.40
CA GLY A 49 0.51 -17.03 4.14
C GLY A 49 1.23 -17.13 5.49
N ASP A 50 1.97 -16.09 5.89
CA ASP A 50 2.78 -16.13 7.10
C ASP A 50 1.90 -16.14 8.37
N PRO A 51 2.25 -16.90 9.43
CA PRO A 51 1.52 -16.88 10.69
C PRO A 51 1.50 -15.48 11.34
N ASP A 52 2.54 -14.67 11.15
CA ASP A 52 2.59 -13.31 11.69
C ASP A 52 1.71 -12.36 10.85
N PRO A 53 0.66 -11.75 11.45
CA PRO A 53 -0.17 -10.79 10.74
C PRO A 53 0.59 -9.56 10.22
N GLN A 54 1.69 -9.15 10.85
CA GLN A 54 2.49 -8.02 10.36
C GLN A 54 3.18 -8.37 9.05
N ILE A 55 3.59 -9.63 8.88
CA ILE A 55 4.17 -10.10 7.62
C ILE A 55 3.08 -10.17 6.54
N ARG A 56 1.88 -10.67 6.85
CA ARG A 56 0.75 -10.65 5.91
C ARG A 56 0.34 -9.22 5.51
N ALA A 57 0.31 -8.30 6.46
CA ALA A 57 0.07 -6.87 6.24
C ALA A 57 1.11 -6.25 5.28
N SER A 58 2.37 -6.67 5.38
CA SER A 58 3.41 -6.22 4.44
C SER A 58 3.07 -6.62 3.00
N ALA A 59 2.53 -7.83 2.77
CA ALA A 59 2.05 -8.26 1.47
C ALA A 59 0.86 -7.43 0.99
N ALA A 60 -0.11 -7.18 1.88
CA ALA A 60 -1.30 -6.35 1.60
C ALA A 60 -0.96 -4.91 1.19
N SER A 61 0.11 -4.33 1.76
CA SER A 61 0.55 -2.96 1.45
C SER A 61 1.23 -2.80 0.08
N SER A 62 1.52 -3.89 -0.63
CA SER A 62 2.21 -3.83 -1.91
C SER A 62 1.31 -3.34 -3.04
N HIS A 63 1.72 -2.31 -3.76
CA HIS A 63 1.05 -1.83 -4.99
C HIS A 63 1.06 -2.85 -6.14
N HIS A 64 1.84 -3.93 -6.00
CA HIS A 64 1.91 -5.03 -6.97
C HIS A 64 1.25 -6.31 -6.48
N ALA A 65 0.52 -6.24 -5.36
CA ALA A 65 -0.28 -7.36 -4.90
C ALA A 65 -1.35 -7.68 -5.96
N PRO A 66 -1.43 -8.95 -6.42
CA PRO A 66 -2.50 -9.38 -7.31
C PRO A 66 -3.88 -9.16 -6.70
N ALA A 67 -4.88 -8.93 -7.56
CA ALA A 67 -6.26 -8.71 -7.14
C ALA A 67 -6.83 -9.89 -6.33
N ASP A 68 -6.56 -11.13 -6.74
CA ASP A 68 -6.93 -12.35 -6.02
C ASP A 68 -6.33 -12.41 -4.62
N LEU A 69 -5.06 -11.97 -4.49
CA LEU A 69 -4.37 -11.93 -3.21
C LEU A 69 -4.98 -10.88 -2.26
N LEU A 70 -5.30 -9.69 -2.78
CA LEU A 70 -5.95 -8.65 -1.99
C LEU A 70 -7.37 -9.07 -1.58
N ALA A 71 -8.11 -9.76 -2.45
CA ALA A 71 -9.42 -10.31 -2.12
C ALA A 71 -9.36 -11.37 -1.00
N GLN A 72 -8.29 -12.19 -0.97
CA GLN A 72 -8.04 -13.12 0.13
C GLN A 72 -7.75 -12.36 1.43
N LEU A 73 -6.80 -11.42 1.40
CA LEU A 73 -6.36 -10.66 2.58
C LEU A 73 -7.44 -9.71 3.12
N ALA A 74 -8.40 -9.30 2.29
CA ALA A 74 -9.57 -8.54 2.74
C ALA A 74 -10.48 -9.32 3.70
N ARG A 75 -10.33 -10.64 3.76
CA ARG A 75 -11.06 -11.53 4.68
C ARG A 75 -10.17 -12.06 5.81
N ASP A 76 -8.97 -11.50 5.97
CA ASP A 76 -8.05 -11.90 7.03
C ASP A 76 -8.67 -11.69 8.40
N ALA A 77 -8.39 -12.59 9.34
CA ALA A 77 -8.90 -12.49 10.71
C ALA A 77 -8.38 -11.21 11.41
N GLU A 78 -7.16 -10.78 11.08
CA GLU A 78 -6.53 -9.63 11.72
C GLU A 78 -6.98 -8.30 11.08
N VAL A 79 -7.48 -7.40 11.93
CA VAL A 79 -7.97 -6.07 11.53
C VAL A 79 -6.88 -5.24 10.87
N GLY A 80 -5.64 -5.35 11.37
CA GLY A 80 -4.49 -4.67 10.80
C GLY A 80 -4.22 -5.06 9.34
N VAL A 81 -4.39 -6.34 8.99
CA VAL A 81 -4.20 -6.82 7.62
C VAL A 81 -5.28 -6.25 6.71
N ARG A 82 -6.56 -6.34 7.11
CA ARG A 82 -7.69 -5.77 6.35
C ARG A 82 -7.56 -4.26 6.16
N THR A 83 -7.08 -3.56 7.19
CA THR A 83 -6.75 -2.13 7.14
C THR A 83 -5.71 -1.82 6.06
N TRP A 84 -4.64 -2.62 5.95
CA TRP A 84 -3.62 -2.41 4.91
C TRP A 84 -4.17 -2.67 3.51
N VAL A 85 -5.09 -3.62 3.34
CA VAL A 85 -5.81 -3.80 2.06
C VAL A 85 -6.67 -2.58 1.75
N ALA A 86 -7.45 -2.08 2.72
CA ALA A 86 -8.29 -0.88 2.55
C ALA A 86 -7.49 0.36 2.17
N ARG A 87 -6.23 0.48 2.62
CA ARG A 87 -5.32 1.59 2.30
C ARG A 87 -4.64 1.46 0.94
N ASN A 88 -4.63 0.28 0.33
CA ASN A 88 -3.88 0.04 -0.88
C ASN A 88 -4.57 0.69 -2.09
N GLN A 89 -3.87 1.58 -2.80
CA GLN A 89 -4.43 2.25 -3.99
C GLN A 89 -4.57 1.31 -5.18
N ALA A 90 -3.89 0.16 -5.17
CA ALA A 90 -4.06 -0.90 -6.16
C ALA A 90 -5.23 -1.85 -5.81
N ALA A 91 -5.92 -1.64 -4.68
CA ALA A 91 -7.07 -2.46 -4.30
C ALA A 91 -8.21 -2.32 -5.33
N PRO A 92 -8.68 -3.45 -5.91
CA PRO A 92 -9.82 -3.44 -6.80
C PRO A 92 -11.11 -2.95 -6.12
N ALA A 93 -12.02 -2.38 -6.91
CA ALA A 93 -13.28 -1.82 -6.43
C ALA A 93 -14.19 -2.86 -5.74
N ASP A 94 -14.18 -4.12 -6.21
CA ASP A 94 -14.91 -5.23 -5.58
C ASP A 94 -14.34 -5.59 -4.20
N VAL A 95 -13.02 -5.56 -4.04
CA VAL A 95 -12.36 -5.74 -2.74
C VAL A 95 -12.71 -4.60 -1.78
N LEU A 96 -12.66 -3.36 -2.24
CA LEU A 96 -13.05 -2.19 -1.44
C LEU A 96 -14.53 -2.23 -1.04
N ARG A 97 -15.42 -2.74 -1.90
CA ARG A 97 -16.83 -2.95 -1.59
C ARG A 97 -17.05 -3.95 -0.47
N VAL A 98 -16.25 -5.03 -0.42
CA VAL A 98 -16.29 -5.97 0.71
C VAL A 98 -15.86 -5.28 2.00
N LEU A 99 -14.76 -4.53 1.96
CA LEU A 99 -14.21 -3.85 3.14
C LEU A 99 -15.06 -2.66 3.63
N ALA A 100 -15.88 -2.06 2.76
CA ALA A 100 -16.84 -1.04 3.17
C ALA A 100 -17.96 -1.60 4.07
N GLY A 101 -18.16 -2.92 4.08
CA GLY A 101 -19.06 -3.61 5.01
C GLY A 101 -18.33 -4.27 6.19
N ASP A 102 -17.05 -3.99 6.41
CA ASP A 102 -16.28 -4.59 7.50
C ASP A 102 -16.92 -4.27 8.86
N ALA A 103 -16.78 -5.17 9.84
CA ALA A 103 -17.28 -4.94 11.19
C ALA A 103 -16.56 -3.77 11.88
N GLU A 104 -15.26 -3.62 11.60
CA GLU A 104 -14.42 -2.61 12.22
C GLU A 104 -14.54 -1.27 11.49
N ASP A 105 -14.90 -0.23 12.22
CA ASP A 105 -15.07 1.11 11.65
C ASP A 105 -13.75 1.71 11.16
N SER A 106 -12.62 1.34 11.77
CA SER A 106 -11.28 1.70 11.33
C SER A 106 -10.98 1.21 9.91
N VAL A 107 -11.43 0.01 9.54
CA VAL A 107 -11.28 -0.51 8.17
C VAL A 107 -12.15 0.29 7.20
N ARG A 108 -13.43 0.49 7.55
CA ARG A 108 -14.38 1.29 6.73
C ARG A 108 -13.91 2.73 6.54
N ALA A 109 -13.30 3.32 7.56
CA ALA A 109 -12.69 4.66 7.52
C ALA A 109 -11.55 4.73 6.50
N TRP A 110 -10.69 3.71 6.44
CA TRP A 110 -9.64 3.65 5.42
C TRP A 110 -10.18 3.44 4.01
N VAL A 111 -11.28 2.71 3.85
CA VAL A 111 -11.99 2.63 2.55
C VAL A 111 -12.53 4.00 2.15
N ALA A 112 -13.15 4.76 3.06
CA ALA A 112 -13.61 6.12 2.78
C ALA A 112 -12.47 7.06 2.37
N TYR A 113 -11.30 6.90 3.00
CA TYR A 113 -10.10 7.69 2.70
C TYR A 113 -9.42 7.30 1.37
N ASN A 114 -9.54 6.04 0.94
CA ASN A 114 -8.83 5.54 -0.24
C ASN A 114 -9.34 6.21 -1.53
N GLY A 115 -8.40 6.82 -2.28
CA GLY A 115 -8.69 7.52 -3.54
C GLY A 115 -9.23 6.61 -4.65
N SER A 116 -8.92 5.31 -4.60
CA SER A 116 -9.41 4.30 -5.55
C SER A 116 -10.83 3.81 -5.23
N THR A 117 -11.41 4.24 -4.11
CA THR A 117 -12.78 3.88 -3.73
C THR A 117 -13.78 4.54 -4.70
N PRO A 118 -14.67 3.76 -5.33
CA PRO A 118 -15.70 4.29 -6.22
C PRO A 118 -16.63 5.30 -5.51
N SER A 119 -17.07 6.33 -6.24
CA SER A 119 -17.83 7.44 -5.65
C SER A 119 -19.17 7.00 -5.05
N GLU A 120 -19.82 6.01 -5.64
CA GLU A 120 -21.06 5.43 -5.11
C GLU A 120 -20.84 4.77 -3.73
N LEU A 121 -19.65 4.18 -3.53
CA LEU A 121 -19.30 3.55 -2.27
C LEU A 121 -18.93 4.59 -1.21
N VAL A 122 -18.24 5.66 -1.59
CA VAL A 122 -17.98 6.81 -0.71
C VAL A 122 -19.29 7.46 -0.25
N ALA A 123 -20.26 7.61 -1.16
CA ALA A 123 -21.58 8.14 -0.83
C ALA A 123 -22.32 7.24 0.18
N ALA A 124 -22.28 5.92 -0.02
CA ALA A 124 -22.87 4.97 0.94
C ALA A 124 -22.22 5.06 2.33
N LEU A 125 -20.90 5.22 2.40
CA LEU A 125 -20.16 5.42 3.66
C LEU A 125 -20.47 6.77 4.33
N GLY A 126 -21.10 7.72 3.63
CA GLY A 126 -21.61 8.96 4.22
C GLY A 126 -22.73 8.74 5.25
N GLU A 127 -23.44 7.63 5.14
CA GLU A 127 -24.49 7.19 6.06
C GLU A 127 -24.00 6.12 7.06
N ASP A 128 -22.68 5.89 7.15
CA ASP A 128 -22.10 4.88 8.05
C ASP A 128 -22.48 5.14 9.52
N PRO A 129 -22.76 4.10 10.33
CA PRO A 129 -23.06 4.27 11.75
C PRO A 129 -21.92 4.96 12.54
N SER A 130 -20.66 4.77 12.16
CA SER A 130 -19.51 5.40 12.82
C SER A 130 -19.38 6.86 12.42
N ALA A 131 -19.38 7.76 13.42
CA ALA A 131 -19.13 9.18 13.20
C ALA A 131 -17.75 9.43 12.58
N THR A 132 -16.75 8.62 12.89
CA THR A 132 -15.40 8.71 12.31
C THR A 132 -15.42 8.54 10.80
N VAL A 133 -16.13 7.52 10.32
CA VAL A 133 -16.27 7.23 8.87
C VAL A 133 -16.98 8.39 8.17
N ARG A 134 -18.10 8.86 8.72
CA ARG A 134 -18.83 10.02 8.16
C ARG A 134 -17.97 11.28 8.11
N SER A 135 -17.13 11.50 9.13
CA SER A 135 -16.22 12.65 9.20
C SER A 135 -15.18 12.63 8.07
N ILE A 136 -14.65 11.45 7.75
CA ILE A 136 -13.68 11.27 6.66
C ILE A 136 -14.34 11.52 5.30
N VAL A 137 -15.57 11.02 5.10
CA VAL A 137 -16.33 11.29 3.87
C VAL A 137 -16.61 12.79 3.71
N ALA A 138 -17.05 13.46 4.77
CA ALA A 138 -17.29 14.90 4.77
C ALA A 138 -16.00 15.70 4.49
N TRP A 139 -14.88 15.31 5.11
CA TRP A 139 -13.58 15.90 4.83
C TRP A 139 -13.20 15.72 3.36
N ARG A 140 -13.34 14.51 2.81
CA ARG A 140 -13.03 14.20 1.40
C ARG A 140 -13.87 15.03 0.41
N ALA A 141 -15.10 15.38 0.78
CA ALA A 141 -15.95 16.25 -0.05
C ALA A 141 -15.55 17.74 0.01
N SER A 142 -14.73 18.13 0.98
CA SER A 142 -14.28 19.52 1.20
C SER A 142 -12.93 19.87 0.57
N VAL A 143 -12.20 18.88 0.04
CA VAL A 143 -10.89 19.00 -0.61
C VAL A 143 -11.00 18.90 -2.12
#